data_AF-A0A842YG81-F1
#
_entry.id   AF-A0A842YG81-F1
#
_cell.length_a   1.000
_cell.length_b   1.000
_cell.length_c   1.000
_cell.angle_alpha   90.00
_cell.angle_beta   90.00
_cell.angle_gamma   90.00
#
_symmetry.space_group_name_H-M   'P 1'
#
loop_
_entity.id
_entity.type
_entity.pdbx_description
1 polymer ?
#
loop_
_entity_poly.entity_id
_entity_poly.type
_entity_poly.pdbx_seq_one_letter_code
_entity_poly.pdbx_strand_id
1 'polypeptide(L)'
;MEKVSLVEAVDIENAVRESVDLIGGLRLDPSHRVVIKPNVCNAKNPEGMVLTDFRVIKAVVGIVRENGNDLVIVESDNISGAAESRMEGSGLMRLLDEWDVDFLNLSHDDYIEYEVAGTSLRLPKTVLDAEYFINLPKIKTCAHT
;
A
#
# COMPACT_ATOMS: atom_id res chain seq x y z
N MET A 1 10.76 -21.04 -1.90
CA MET A 1 10.87 -20.95 -0.43
C MET A 1 10.51 -19.53 -0.08
N GLU A 2 9.50 -19.36 0.77
CA GLU A 2 9.10 -18.05 1.28
C GLU A 2 10.23 -17.48 2.15
N LYS A 3 10.46 -16.17 2.06
CA LYS A 3 11.53 -15.48 2.77
C LYS A 3 10.94 -14.38 3.62
N VAL A 4 11.51 -14.20 4.80
CA VAL A 4 11.15 -13.14 5.74
C VAL A 4 12.44 -12.47 6.20
N SER A 5 12.46 -11.15 6.22
CA SER A 5 13.51 -10.34 6.83
C SER A 5 12.95 -9.59 8.04
N LEU A 6 13.78 -9.36 9.05
CA LEU A 6 13.48 -8.53 10.20
C LEU A 6 14.63 -7.54 10.37
N VAL A 7 14.33 -6.24 10.29
CA VAL A 7 15.31 -5.16 10.37
C VAL A 7 14.88 -4.15 11.42
N GLU A 8 15.83 -3.71 12.24
CA GLU A 8 15.62 -2.61 13.18
C GLU A 8 15.69 -1.27 12.44
N ALA A 9 14.64 -0.45 12.57
CA ALA A 9 14.51 0.78 11.80
C ALA A 9 14.97 2.01 12.60
N VAL A 10 16.26 2.35 12.50
CA VAL A 10 16.80 3.65 12.96
C VAL A 10 16.64 4.72 11.86
N ASP A 11 17.01 4.35 10.63
CA ASP A 11 16.71 5.07 9.40
C ASP A 11 15.71 4.24 8.59
N ILE A 12 14.52 4.81 8.34
CA ILE A 12 13.42 4.06 7.73
C ILE A 12 13.70 3.70 6.27
N GLU A 13 14.31 4.60 5.49
CA GLU A 13 14.57 4.33 4.08
C GLU A 13 15.58 3.20 3.94
N ASN A 14 16.69 3.29 4.69
CA ASN A 14 17.71 2.25 4.68
C ASN A 14 17.17 0.92 5.21
N ALA A 15 16.37 0.93 6.28
CA ALA A 15 15.78 -0.29 6.82
C ALA A 15 14.83 -0.98 5.83
N VAL A 16 14.06 -0.21 5.04
CA VAL A 16 13.19 -0.77 3.98
C VAL A 16 14.05 -1.39 2.87
N ARG A 17 15.09 -0.69 2.40
CA ARG A 17 16.00 -1.20 1.37
C ARG A 17 16.71 -2.48 1.83
N GLU A 18 17.28 -2.46 3.03
CA GLU A 18 17.93 -3.62 3.64
C GLU A 18 16.95 -4.80 3.76
N SER A 19 15.71 -4.55 4.21
CA SER A 19 14.69 -5.60 4.30
C SER A 19 14.42 -6.26 2.94
N VAL A 20 14.27 -5.45 1.88
CA VAL A 20 14.05 -5.91 0.51
C VAL A 20 15.27 -6.66 -0.03
N ASP A 21 16.48 -6.19 0.24
CA ASP A 21 17.72 -6.82 -0.21
C ASP A 21 17.94 -8.18 0.46
N LEU A 22 17.65 -8.31 1.75
CA LEU A 22 17.76 -9.57 2.51
C LEU A 22 16.85 -10.67 1.96
N ILE A 23 15.67 -10.31 1.43
CA ILE A 23 14.79 -11.28 0.76
C ILE A 23 15.18 -11.50 -0.72
N GLY A 24 16.12 -10.72 -1.25
CA GLY A 24 16.69 -10.86 -2.59
C GLY A 24 16.02 -10.01 -3.65
N GLY A 25 15.58 -8.79 -3.26
CA GLY A 25 14.97 -7.79 -4.13
C GLY A 25 13.48 -8.01 -4.38
N LEU A 26 12.81 -6.99 -4.94
CA LEU A 26 11.40 -7.08 -5.37
C LEU A 26 11.20 -7.94 -6.63
N ARG A 27 12.25 -8.08 -7.47
CA ARG A 27 12.25 -8.89 -8.71
C ARG A 27 11.07 -8.55 -9.63
N LEU A 28 10.89 -7.25 -9.86
CA LEU A 28 9.84 -6.72 -10.71
C LEU A 28 10.33 -6.70 -12.17
N ASP A 29 9.46 -7.09 -13.09
CA ASP A 29 9.64 -6.83 -14.51
C ASP A 29 9.21 -5.38 -14.80
N PRO A 30 10.10 -4.52 -15.34
CA PRO A 30 9.82 -3.10 -15.57
C PRO A 30 8.67 -2.84 -16.56
N SER A 31 8.25 -3.82 -17.37
CA SER A 31 7.13 -3.62 -18.30
C SER A 31 5.75 -3.65 -17.65
N HIS A 32 5.65 -4.05 -16.38
CA HIS A 32 4.38 -4.19 -15.68
C HIS A 32 4.18 -3.10 -14.63
N ARG A 33 2.93 -2.65 -14.48
CA ARG A 33 2.56 -1.68 -13.44
C ARG A 33 2.50 -2.36 -12.07
N VAL A 34 2.88 -1.63 -11.02
CA VAL A 34 2.83 -2.10 -9.63
C VAL A 34 1.68 -1.42 -8.87
N VAL A 35 0.84 -2.21 -8.22
CA VAL A 35 -0.20 -1.71 -7.32
C VAL A 35 0.33 -1.75 -5.89
N ILE A 36 0.30 -0.61 -5.19
CA ILE A 36 0.80 -0.50 -3.83
C ILE A 36 -0.35 -0.11 -2.89
N LYS A 37 -0.61 -0.91 -1.87
CA LYS A 37 -1.69 -0.66 -0.89
C LYS A 37 -1.12 -0.37 0.51
N PRO A 38 -1.04 0.90 0.93
CA PRO A 38 -0.78 1.24 2.32
C PRO A 38 -2.00 1.04 3.22
N ASN A 39 -1.80 1.09 4.54
CA ASN A 39 -2.88 1.13 5.52
C ASN A 39 -3.16 2.57 5.97
N VAL A 40 -4.15 3.22 5.36
CA VAL A 40 -4.56 4.59 5.70
C VAL A 40 -5.94 4.58 6.35
N CYS A 41 -6.15 3.77 7.39
CA CYS A 41 -7.49 3.47 7.90
C CYS A 41 -8.23 4.66 8.54
N ASN A 42 -7.56 5.79 8.77
CA ASN A 42 -8.11 7.01 9.34
C ASN A 42 -7.39 8.23 8.74
N ALA A 43 -7.96 9.43 8.87
CA ALA A 43 -7.22 10.67 8.56
C ALA A 43 -6.18 10.99 9.64
N LYS A 44 -6.45 10.63 10.91
CA LYS A 44 -5.57 10.97 12.04
C LYS A 44 -4.52 9.88 12.27
N ASN A 45 -3.32 10.31 12.60
CA ASN A 45 -2.19 9.43 12.94
C ASN A 45 -1.52 9.81 14.27
N PRO A 46 -2.22 9.71 15.42
CA PRO A 46 -1.63 10.00 16.71
C PRO A 46 -0.38 9.16 16.92
N GLU A 47 0.73 9.83 17.24
CA GLU A 47 2.03 9.23 17.56
C GLU A 47 2.58 8.29 16.47
N GLY A 48 2.08 8.37 15.22
CA GLY A 48 2.53 7.50 14.12
C GLY A 48 2.06 6.04 14.22
N MET A 49 1.09 5.75 15.09
CA MET A 49 0.70 4.38 15.43
C MET A 49 -0.43 3.81 14.56
N VAL A 50 -1.16 4.67 13.83
CA VAL A 50 -2.37 4.26 13.12
C VAL A 50 -2.09 3.97 11.65
N LEU A 51 -1.44 4.88 10.93
CA LEU A 51 -1.26 4.76 9.48
C LEU A 51 0.09 4.12 9.18
N THR A 52 0.21 3.45 8.03
CA THR A 52 1.53 3.10 7.48
C THR A 52 2.39 4.37 7.43
N ASP A 53 3.62 4.30 7.94
CA ASP A 53 4.49 5.47 7.99
C ASP A 53 4.79 5.94 6.57
N PHE A 54 4.58 7.23 6.29
CA PHE A 54 4.73 7.76 4.93
C PHE A 54 6.17 7.65 4.42
N ARG A 55 7.18 7.57 5.31
CA ARG A 55 8.57 7.29 4.93
C ARG A 55 8.75 5.87 4.41
N VAL A 56 7.99 4.90 4.94
CA VAL A 56 7.97 3.52 4.40
C VAL A 56 7.32 3.52 3.01
N ILE A 57 6.19 4.22 2.85
CA ILE A 57 5.52 4.34 1.54
C ILE A 57 6.49 4.96 0.52
N LYS A 58 7.13 6.08 0.88
CA LYS A 58 8.10 6.78 0.04
C LYS A 58 9.29 5.89 -0.35
N ALA A 59 9.86 5.15 0.60
CA ALA A 59 10.98 4.26 0.34
C ALA A 59 10.60 3.16 -0.66
N VAL A 60 9.42 2.55 -0.51
CA VAL A 60 8.92 1.53 -1.43
C VAL A 60 8.63 2.12 -2.82
N VAL A 61 7.99 3.30 -2.89
CA VAL A 61 7.79 4.04 -4.15
C VAL A 61 9.12 4.30 -4.86
N GLY A 62 10.15 4.71 -4.10
CA GLY A 62 11.50 4.92 -4.62
C GLY A 62 12.10 3.65 -5.22
N ILE A 63 12.06 2.53 -4.48
CA ILE A 63 12.58 1.23 -4.97
C ILE A 63 11.87 0.78 -6.24
N VAL A 64 10.54 0.91 -6.30
CA VAL A 64 9.75 0.52 -7.48
C VAL A 64 10.12 1.38 -8.71
N ARG A 65 10.28 2.70 -8.51
CA ARG A 65 10.67 3.62 -9.59
C ARG A 65 12.11 3.42 -10.05
N GLU A 66 13.03 3.15 -9.14
CA GLU A 66 14.42 2.83 -9.48
C GLU A 66 14.53 1.56 -10.33
N ASN A 67 13.57 0.63 -10.19
CA ASN A 67 13.44 -0.53 -11.07
C ASN A 67 12.85 -0.19 -12.45
N GLY A 68 12.30 1.01 -12.64
CA GLY A 68 11.72 1.48 -13.90
C GLY A 68 10.23 1.17 -14.07
N ASN A 69 9.54 0.75 -13.01
CA ASN A 69 8.12 0.42 -13.07
C ASN A 69 7.24 1.66 -12.85
N ASP A 70 6.13 1.73 -13.59
CA ASP A 70 4.98 2.56 -13.23
C ASP A 70 4.28 1.99 -11.99
N LEU A 71 3.63 2.84 -11.20
CA LEU A 71 2.92 2.41 -10.00
C LEU A 71 1.67 3.24 -9.70
N VAL A 72 0.79 2.68 -8.87
CA VAL A 72 -0.39 3.35 -8.33
C VAL A 72 -0.55 3.04 -6.85
N ILE A 73 -0.93 4.04 -6.07
CA ILE A 73 -1.30 3.86 -4.68
C ILE A 73 -2.81 3.63 -4.61
N VAL A 74 -3.22 2.57 -3.92
CA VAL A 74 -4.63 2.21 -3.80
C VAL A 74 -5.10 2.18 -2.35
N GLU A 75 -6.33 2.61 -2.12
CA GLU A 75 -7.04 2.37 -0.87
C GLU A 75 -8.54 2.13 -1.15
N SER A 76 -9.31 1.69 -0.16
CA SER A 76 -10.75 1.45 -0.24
C SER A 76 -11.47 2.14 0.90
N ASP A 77 -12.71 2.57 0.71
CA ASP A 77 -13.59 3.08 1.77
C ASP A 77 -13.65 2.15 2.98
N ASN A 78 -13.85 2.75 4.16
CA ASN A 78 -14.04 1.99 5.39
C ASN A 78 -14.97 2.74 6.36
N ILE A 79 -15.10 2.23 7.59
CA ILE A 79 -15.95 2.80 8.64
C ILE A 79 -15.64 4.26 8.99
N SER A 80 -14.41 4.73 8.72
CA SER A 80 -13.97 6.11 8.95
C SER A 80 -14.23 7.02 7.74
N GLY A 81 -14.90 6.52 6.70
CA GLY A 81 -15.34 7.29 5.53
C GLY A 81 -14.59 6.94 4.23
N ALA A 82 -14.85 7.77 3.22
CA ALA A 82 -14.27 7.64 1.89
C ALA A 82 -12.74 7.62 1.92
N ALA A 83 -12.13 6.84 1.02
CA ALA A 83 -10.67 6.77 0.91
C ALA A 83 -10.05 8.14 0.62
N GLU A 84 -10.62 8.89 -0.32
CA GLU A 84 -10.18 10.23 -0.71
C GLU A 84 -10.08 11.14 0.51
N SER A 85 -11.14 11.22 1.32
CA SER A 85 -11.16 12.07 2.51
C SER A 85 -10.09 11.69 3.55
N ARG A 86 -9.77 10.40 3.68
CA ARG A 86 -8.70 9.94 4.59
C ARG A 86 -7.31 10.21 4.01
N MET A 87 -7.13 10.01 2.71
CA MET A 87 -5.87 10.29 2.02
C MET A 87 -5.55 11.79 2.07
N GLU A 88 -6.54 12.65 1.84
CA GLU A 88 -6.42 14.11 1.98
C GLU A 88 -6.18 14.50 3.44
N GLY A 89 -7.03 14.05 4.36
CA GLY A 89 -6.96 14.44 5.77
C GLY A 89 -5.71 13.94 6.50
N SER A 90 -5.09 12.86 6.02
CA SER A 90 -3.81 12.36 6.53
C SER A 90 -2.60 13.10 5.95
N GLY A 91 -2.79 13.86 4.86
CA GLY A 91 -1.73 14.53 4.13
C GLY A 91 -0.99 13.65 3.12
N LEU A 92 -1.37 12.37 2.98
CA LEU A 92 -0.72 11.49 2.00
C LEU A 92 -1.02 11.90 0.57
N MET A 93 -2.26 12.32 0.26
CA MET A 93 -2.64 12.71 -1.10
C MET A 93 -1.70 13.76 -1.68
N ARG A 94 -1.42 14.82 -0.90
CA ARG A 94 -0.47 15.87 -1.27
C ARG A 94 0.93 15.32 -1.56
N LEU A 95 1.40 14.36 -0.77
CA LEU A 95 2.72 13.76 -0.99
C LEU A 95 2.73 12.91 -2.28
N LEU A 96 1.64 12.24 -2.61
CA LEU A 96 1.51 11.52 -3.88
C LEU A 96 1.58 12.47 -5.06
N ASP A 97 0.92 13.64 -4.99
CA ASP A 97 1.03 14.70 -6.00
C ASP A 97 2.47 15.21 -6.13
N GLU A 98 3.15 15.48 -5.00
CA GLU A 98 4.57 15.89 -5.00
C GLU A 98 5.50 14.80 -5.56
N TRP A 99 5.10 13.53 -5.45
CA TRP A 99 5.83 12.41 -6.01
C TRP A 99 5.40 12.10 -7.44
N ASP A 100 4.38 12.72 -8.02
CA ASP A 100 3.82 12.35 -9.34
C ASP A 100 3.33 10.89 -9.37
N VAL A 101 2.59 10.48 -8.33
CA VAL A 101 2.07 9.12 -8.16
C VAL A 101 0.54 9.15 -8.14
N ASP A 102 -0.09 8.35 -9.00
CA ASP A 102 -1.55 8.23 -9.03
C ASP A 102 -2.11 7.60 -7.76
N PHE A 103 -3.31 8.04 -7.39
CA PHE A 103 -4.16 7.41 -6.39
C PHE A 103 -5.44 6.85 -7.03
N LEU A 104 -5.86 5.66 -6.60
CA LEU A 104 -7.14 5.06 -6.98
C LEU A 104 -7.90 4.52 -5.75
N ASN A 105 -9.16 4.89 -5.64
CA ASN A 105 -10.08 4.30 -4.66
C ASN A 105 -10.74 3.02 -5.20
N LEU A 106 -10.37 1.89 -4.62
CA LEU A 106 -10.87 0.56 -4.98
C LEU A 106 -12.37 0.38 -4.70
N SER A 107 -12.98 1.21 -3.85
CA SER A 107 -14.42 1.18 -3.61
C SER A 107 -15.24 1.72 -4.79
N HIS A 108 -14.60 2.40 -5.73
CA HIS A 108 -15.19 2.88 -6.98
C HIS A 108 -14.70 2.12 -8.21
N ASP A 109 -13.83 1.11 -8.01
CA ASP A 109 -13.33 0.27 -9.08
C ASP A 109 -14.38 -0.75 -9.55
N ASP A 110 -14.24 -1.19 -10.79
CA ASP A 110 -14.93 -2.38 -11.25
C ASP A 110 -14.52 -3.58 -10.40
N TYR A 111 -15.43 -4.52 -10.17
CA TYR A 111 -15.13 -5.73 -9.40
C TYR A 111 -15.58 -6.99 -10.13
N ILE A 112 -14.95 -8.10 -9.75
CA ILE A 112 -15.42 -9.45 -10.05
C ILE A 112 -15.94 -10.07 -8.77
N GLU A 113 -17.09 -10.73 -8.87
CA GLU A 113 -17.74 -11.41 -7.74
C GLU A 113 -17.29 -12.88 -7.68
N TYR A 114 -16.79 -13.30 -6.52
CA TYR A 114 -16.34 -14.67 -6.25
C TYR A 114 -17.14 -15.27 -5.09
N GLU A 115 -17.71 -16.44 -5.32
CA GLU A 115 -18.33 -17.23 -4.25
C GLU A 115 -17.24 -18.01 -3.48
N VAL A 116 -17.06 -17.66 -2.20
CA VAL A 116 -16.08 -18.30 -1.31
C VAL A 116 -16.78 -18.72 -0.03
N ALA A 117 -16.81 -20.03 0.23
CA ALA A 117 -17.42 -20.61 1.43
C ALA A 117 -18.87 -20.13 1.69
N GLY A 118 -19.67 -19.94 0.63
CA GLY A 118 -21.05 -19.48 0.70
C GLY A 118 -21.21 -17.98 0.97
N THR A 119 -20.12 -17.21 0.85
CA THR A 119 -20.12 -15.75 0.89
C THR A 119 -19.64 -15.20 -0.45
N SER A 120 -20.39 -14.23 -0.97
CA SER A 120 -19.98 -13.45 -2.13
C SER A 120 -18.91 -12.42 -1.72
N LEU A 121 -17.74 -12.50 -2.35
CA LEU A 121 -16.64 -11.54 -2.22
C LEU A 121 -16.53 -10.73 -3.50
N ARG A 122 -16.48 -9.40 -3.36
CA ARG A 122 -16.22 -8.49 -4.48
C ARG A 122 -14.74 -8.10 -4.47
N LEU A 123 -14.03 -8.52 -5.51
CA LEU A 123 -12.60 -8.25 -5.65
C LEU A 123 -12.38 -7.20 -6.75
N PRO A 124 -11.71 -6.07 -6.46
CA PRO A 124 -11.44 -5.02 -7.44
C PRO A 124 -10.60 -5.54 -8.61
N LYS A 125 -10.98 -5.20 -9.84
CA LYS A 125 -10.25 -5.59 -11.05
C LYS A 125 -8.82 -5.08 -11.03
N THR A 126 -8.58 -3.85 -10.56
CA THR A 126 -7.22 -3.29 -10.45
C THR A 126 -6.29 -4.19 -9.64
N VAL A 127 -6.80 -4.90 -8.63
CA VAL A 127 -5.98 -5.83 -7.83
C VAL A 127 -5.85 -7.20 -8.50
N LEU A 128 -6.91 -7.68 -9.16
CA LEU A 128 -6.91 -8.97 -9.85
C LEU A 128 -6.04 -8.97 -11.12
N ASP A 129 -6.03 -7.85 -11.83
CA ASP A 129 -5.29 -7.63 -13.08
C ASP A 129 -3.86 -7.13 -12.82
N ALA A 130 -3.45 -6.99 -11.55
CA ALA A 130 -2.11 -6.54 -11.20
C ALA A 130 -1.10 -7.69 -11.20
N GLU A 131 -0.06 -7.55 -12.01
CA GLU A 131 1.05 -8.51 -12.02
C GLU A 131 1.86 -8.44 -10.72
N TYR A 132 1.91 -7.25 -10.13
CA TYR A 132 2.59 -6.98 -8.88
C TYR A 132 1.69 -6.19 -7.93
N PHE A 133 1.42 -6.79 -6.77
CA PHE A 133 0.69 -6.16 -5.68
C PHE A 133 1.57 -6.11 -4.42
N ILE A 134 1.94 -4.90 -3.99
CA ILE A 134 2.73 -4.67 -2.77
C ILE A 134 1.82 -4.13 -1.68
N ASN A 135 1.56 -4.96 -0.67
CA ASN A 135 0.80 -4.55 0.51
C ASN A 135 1.74 -4.00 1.59
N LEU A 136 1.43 -2.83 2.14
CA LEU A 136 2.20 -2.17 3.20
C LEU A 136 1.35 -2.04 4.49
N PRO A 137 1.10 -3.15 5.20
CA PRO A 137 0.26 -3.15 6.38
C PRO A 137 0.92 -2.46 7.59
N LYS A 138 0.10 -2.01 8.54
CA LYS A 138 0.53 -1.63 9.88
C LYS A 138 -0.04 -2.64 10.88
N ILE A 139 0.83 -3.32 11.62
CA ILE A 139 0.43 -4.19 12.74
C ILE A 139 0.06 -3.29 13.93
N LYS A 140 -1.15 -3.46 14.45
CA LYS A 140 -1.70 -2.72 15.58
C LYS A 140 -2.83 -3.51 16.23
N THR A 141 -3.17 -3.17 17.46
CA THR A 141 -4.39 -3.67 18.09
C THR A 141 -5.61 -3.08 17.38
N CYS A 142 -6.58 -3.94 17.07
CA CYS A 142 -7.88 -3.52 16.55
C CYS A 142 -8.89 -3.62 17.69
N ALA A 143 -9.42 -2.49 18.13
CA ALA A 143 -10.57 -2.49 19.03
C ALA A 143 -11.84 -2.50 18.18
N HIS A 144 -12.67 -3.51 18.34
CA HIS A 144 -14.03 -3.47 17.83
C HIS A 144 -14.82 -2.49 18.70
N THR A 145 -15.09 -1.30 18.16
CA THR A 145 -16.16 -0.41 18.64
C THR A 145 -17.32 -0.49 17.69
#